data_AF-A0A917TLE2-F1
#
_entry.id   AF-A0A917TLE2-F1
#
_cell.length_a   1.000
_cell.length_b   1.000
_cell.length_c   1.000
_cell.angle_alpha   90.00
_cell.angle_beta   90.00
_cell.angle_gamma   90.00
#
_symmetry.space_group_name_H-M   'P 1'
#
loop_
_entity.id
_entity.type
_entity.pdbx_description
1 polymer ?
#
loop_
_entity_poly.entity_id
_entity_poly.type
_entity_poly.pdbx_seq_one_letter_code
_entity_poly.pdbx_strand_id
1 'polypeptide(L)' 'MRLHARTMPVQRASNAIRAELGRLQDEYDLTDVEMLRVLIEHQQSITKYMLRAERHPDDPDRKADKK' A
#
# COMPACT_ATOMS: atom_id res chain seq x y z
N MET A 1 -21.09 -16.01 13.65
CA MET A 1 -20.02 -15.00 13.85
C MET A 1 -20.43 -13.75 13.08
N ARG A 2 -20.66 -12.59 13.73
CA ARG A 2 -20.95 -11.34 13.01
C ARG A 2 -19.65 -10.85 12.36
N LEU A 3 -19.62 -10.78 11.03
CA LEU A 3 -18.51 -10.16 10.32
C LEU A 3 -18.50 -8.65 10.63
N HIS A 4 -17.32 -8.08 10.83
CA HIS A 4 -17.16 -6.66 11.09
C HIS A 4 -17.73 -5.84 9.91
N ALA A 5 -18.33 -4.68 10.17
CA ALA A 5 -19.01 -3.89 9.13
C ALA A 5 -18.10 -3.53 7.93
N ARG A 6 -16.78 -3.49 8.16
CA ARG A 6 -15.78 -3.21 7.12
C ARG A 6 -15.31 -4.44 6.33
N THR A 7 -15.68 -5.65 6.72
CA THR A 7 -15.22 -6.88 6.05
C THR A 7 -15.60 -6.88 4.57
N MET A 8 -16.85 -6.54 4.23
CA MET A 8 -17.32 -6.54 2.85
C MET A 8 -16.62 -5.48 1.97
N PRO A 9 -16.49 -4.21 2.40
CA PRO A 9 -15.68 -3.22 1.67
C PRO A 9 -14.22 -3.64 1.46
N VAL A 10 -13.57 -4.17 2.50
CA VAL A 10 -12.16 -4.61 2.42
C VAL A 10 -12.01 -5.76 1.43
N GLN A 11 -12.92 -6.72 1.45
CA GLN A 11 -12.87 -7.86 0.54
C GLN A 11 -13.08 -7.43 -0.92
N ARG A 12 -14.02 -6.52 -1.19
CA ARG A 12 -14.22 -5.96 -2.54
C ARG A 12 -12.98 -5.23 -3.04
N ALA A 13 -12.38 -4.39 -2.19
CA ALA A 13 -11.15 -3.67 -2.52
C ALA A 13 -9.99 -4.65 -2.77
N SER A 14 -9.84 -5.68 -1.93
CA SER A 14 -8.80 -6.69 -2.08
C SER A 14 -8.91 -7.44 -3.42
N ASN A 15 -10.12 -7.81 -3.83
CA ASN A 15 -10.33 -8.46 -5.13
C ASN A 15 -10.00 -7.54 -6.31
N ALA A 16 -10.44 -6.28 -6.25
CA ALA A 16 -10.15 -5.30 -7.30
C ALA A 16 -8.65 -5.03 -7.45
N ILE A 17 -7.94 -4.86 -6.33
CA ILE A 17 -6.48 -4.69 -6.31
C ILE A 17 -5.81 -5.93 -6.91
N ARG A 18 -6.20 -7.14 -6.51
CA ARG A 18 -5.58 -8.37 -7.05
C ARG A 18 -5.74 -8.46 -8.58
N ALA A 19 -6.90 -8.11 -9.11
CA ALA A 19 -7.14 -8.11 -10.56
C ALA A 19 -6.21 -7.10 -11.26
N GLU A 20 -6.06 -5.89 -10.71
CA GLU A 20 -5.21 -4.86 -11.28
C GLU A 20 -3.73 -5.21 -11.21
N LEU A 21 -3.27 -5.80 -10.09
CA LEU A 21 -1.91 -6.27 -9.95
C LEU A 21 -1.57 -7.36 -10.98
N GLY A 22 -2.49 -8.31 -11.22
CA GLY A 22 -2.32 -9.31 -12.28
C GLY A 22 -2.21 -8.67 -13.67
N ARG A 23 -3.09 -7.71 -13.98
CA ARG A 23 -3.06 -6.96 -15.25
C ARG A 23 -1.71 -6.25 -15.46
N LEU A 24 -1.18 -5.61 -14.41
CA LEU A 24 0.11 -4.92 -14.47
C LEU A 24 1.29 -5.90 -14.58
N GLN A 25 1.22 -7.03 -13.87
CA GLN A 25 2.24 -8.06 -13.96
C GLN A 25 2.35 -8.61 -15.38
N ASP A 26 1.21 -8.86 -16.05
CA ASP A 26 1.16 -9.29 -17.45
C ASP A 26 1.61 -8.17 -18.42
N GLU A 27 1.18 -6.92 -18.19
CA GLU A 27 1.51 -5.76 -19.05
C GLU A 27 3.02 -5.49 -19.13
N TYR A 28 3.74 -5.68 -18.01
CA TYR A 28 5.17 -5.41 -17.90
C TYR A 28 6.03 -6.69 -17.91
N ASP A 29 5.45 -7.86 -18.17
CA ASP A 29 6.13 -9.17 -18.16
C ASP A 29 6.96 -9.40 -16.89
N LEU A 30 6.36 -9.08 -15.74
CA LEU A 30 7.03 -9.19 -14.45
C LEU A 30 6.95 -10.61 -13.89
N THR A 31 8.08 -11.10 -13.39
CA THR A 31 8.06 -12.28 -12.52
C THR A 31 7.42 -11.96 -11.17
N ASP A 32 6.95 -12.99 -10.46
CA ASP A 32 6.39 -12.83 -9.11
C ASP A 32 7.37 -12.12 -8.15
N VAL A 33 8.68 -12.37 -8.31
CA VAL A 33 9.74 -11.76 -7.49
C VAL A 33 9.87 -10.26 -7.76
N GLU A 34 9.82 -9.85 -9.03
CA GLU A 34 9.88 -8.43 -9.41
C GLU A 34 8.62 -7.70 -9.00
N MET A 35 7.46 -8.33 -9.16
CA MET A 35 6.19 -7.78 -8.71
C MET A 35 6.17 -7.59 -7.18
N LEU A 36 6.65 -8.59 -6.43
CA LEU A 36 6.80 -8.48 -4.98
C LEU A 36 7.73 -7.32 -4.57
N ARG A 37 8.83 -7.14 -5.29
CA ARG A 37 9.76 -6.02 -5.04
C ARG A 37 9.06 -4.66 -5.21
N VAL A 38 8.31 -4.46 -6.29
CA VAL A 38 7.55 -3.21 -6.52
C VAL A 38 6.57 -2.94 -5.39
N LEU A 39 5.84 -3.96 -4.92
CA LEU A 39 4.89 -3.84 -3.82
C LEU A 39 5.58 -3.46 -2.50
N ILE A 40 6.75 -4.05 -2.21
CA ILE A 40 7.54 -3.73 -1.02
C ILE A 40 8.00 -2.26 -1.06
N GLU A 41 8.53 -1.80 -2.20
CA GLU A 41 8.98 -0.41 -2.36
C GLU A 41 7.82 0.58 -2.16
N HIS A 42 6.62 0.26 -2.67
CA HIS A 42 5.42 1.05 -2.46
C HIS A 42 5.00 1.08 -0.98
N GLN A 43 4.98 -0.07 -0.30
CA GLN A 43 4.65 -0.17 1.12
C GLN A 43 5.61 0.63 2.00
N GLN A 44 6.91 0.59 1.70
CA GLN A 44 7.93 1.38 2.41
C GLN A 44 7.66 2.88 2.28
N SER A 45 7.27 3.35 1.09
CA SER A 45 6.88 4.74 0.85
C SER A 45 5.69 5.15 1.72
N ILE A 46 4.60 4.35 1.71
CA ILE A 46 3.41 4.62 2.54
C ILE A 46 3.78 4.69 4.02
N THR A 47 4.55 3.71 4.50
CA THR A 47 4.96 3.62 5.92
C THR A 47 5.75 4.85 6.34
N LYS A 48 6.64 5.34 5.46
CA LYS A 48 7.40 6.57 5.68
C LYS A 48 6.50 7.79 5.81
N TYR A 49 5.46 7.92 4.97
CA TYR A 49 4.51 9.03 5.08
C TYR A 49 3.63 8.93 6.33
N MET A 50 3.20 7.73 6.71
CA MET A 50 2.46 7.51 7.97
C MET A 50 3.27 7.97 9.19
N LEU A 51 4.54 7.57 9.27
CA LEU A 51 5.44 7.99 10.35
C LEU A 51 5.66 9.51 10.38
N ARG A 52 5.69 10.17 9.22
CA ARG A 52 5.80 11.64 9.16
C ARG A 52 4.52 12.31 9.65
N ALA A 53 3.35 11.85 9.20
CA ALA A 53 2.08 12.38 9.65
C ALA A 53 1.88 12.22 11.17
N GLU A 54 2.35 11.10 11.75
CA GLU A 54 2.34 10.91 13.20
C GLU A 54 3.27 11.86 13.95
N ARG A 55 4.46 12.15 13.41
CA ARG A 55 5.47 13.02 14.06
C ARG A 55 5.29 14.51 13.79
N HIS A 56 4.70 14.86 12.65
CA HIS A 56 4.50 16.21 12.15
C HIS A 56 3.08 16.32 11.55
N PRO A 57 2.04 16.32 12.38
CA PRO A 57 0.65 16.31 11.91
C PRO A 57 0.30 17.56 11.08
N ASP A 58 0.97 18.69 11.35
CA ASP A 58 0.75 19.96 10.65
C ASP A 58 1.63 20.14 9.40
N ASP A 59 2.62 19.24 9.18
CA ASP A 59 3.52 19.26 8.01
C ASP A 59 4.00 17.84 7.66
N PRO A 60 3.16 17.03 6.98
CA PRO A 60 3.47 15.64 6.63
C PRO A 60 4.59 15.50 5.58
N ASP A 61 5.00 16.59 4.93
CA ASP A 61 6.16 16.60 4.02
C ASP A 61 7.49 16.73 4.78
N ARG A 62 7.45 17.17 6.04
CA ARG A 62 8.63 17.23 6.91
C ARG A 62 9.20 15.83 7.15
N LYS A 63 10.51 15.68 6.96
CA LYS A 63 11.21 14.40 7.19
C LYS A 63 11.11 14.01 8.67
N ALA A 64 10.78 12.75 8.94
CA ALA A 64 10.63 12.18 10.28
C ALA A 64 11.87 12.29 11.19
N ASP A 65 13.07 12.48 10.61
CA ASP A 65 14.35 12.56 11.34
C ASP A 65 14.89 13.98 11.49
N LYS A 66 14.19 15.01 10.95
CA LYS A 66 14.59 16.40 11.16
C LYS A 66 14.04 16.89 12.50
N LYS A 67 14.87 16.76 13.55
CA LYS A 67 14.71 17.51 14.81
C LYS A 67 14.51 19.00 14.53
#